data_AF-A0AAE0SU47-F1
#
_entry.id   AF-A0AAE0SU47-F1
#
_cell.length_a   1.000
_cell.length_b   1.000
_cell.length_c   1.000
_cell.angle_alpha   90.00
_cell.angle_beta   90.00
_cell.angle_gamma   90.00
#
_symmetry.space_group_name_H-M   'P 1'
#
loop_
_entity.id
_entity.type
_entity.pdbx_description
1 polymer ?
#
loop_
_entity_poly.entity_id
_entity_poly.type
_entity_poly.pdbx_seq_one_letter_code
_entity_poly.pdbx_strand_id
1 'polypeptide(L)'
;MRSVFFTVPVQRNLFYRECRDGLYSIPMFLVAYTIHIFPFLVLSTIIFSSATYWVTGLYPTAERFGLYTAVIFFLQLWGETLTVLFLGIFLDPNLANSTTALIQAAAVVIASGLLKNFTTLIRPLEWISWAFIHKYSGEILVANEFQDLEFSCESVVSACIHNGTVYLDLYYPGSPDHMKRNFAALSSYCVGTLIFAMVAFKIRGIRNLY
;
A
#
# COMPACT_ATOMS: atom_id res chain seq x y z
N MET A 1 -1.37 -6.40 24.31
CA MET A 1 -1.94 -6.47 22.95
C MET A 1 -1.47 -7.75 22.29
N ARG A 2 -2.35 -8.76 22.08
CA ARG A 2 -2.02 -9.86 21.17
C ARG A 2 -2.06 -9.28 19.75
N SER A 3 -0.93 -9.28 19.07
CA SER A 3 -0.82 -8.79 17.70
C SER A 3 -1.81 -9.52 16.78
N VAL A 4 -2.37 -8.79 15.81
CA VAL A 4 -3.36 -9.26 14.82
C VAL A 4 -2.96 -10.60 14.17
N PHE A 5 -1.65 -10.85 14.05
CA PHE A 5 -1.04 -12.11 13.64
C PHE A 5 -1.54 -13.36 14.40
N PHE A 6 -1.83 -13.27 15.70
CA PHE A 6 -2.33 -14.40 16.49
C PHE A 6 -3.84 -14.58 16.40
N THR A 7 -4.62 -13.53 16.13
CA THR A 7 -6.08 -13.59 16.11
C THR A 7 -6.63 -14.06 14.78
N VAL A 8 -6.01 -13.64 13.68
CA VAL A 8 -6.45 -13.98 12.32
C VAL A 8 -6.50 -15.48 12.03
N PRO A 9 -5.50 -16.31 12.38
CA PRO A 9 -5.58 -17.76 12.10
C PRO A 9 -6.68 -18.46 12.91
N VAL A 10 -6.95 -18.01 14.14
CA VAL A 10 -8.02 -18.57 14.98
C VAL A 10 -9.38 -18.24 14.39
N GLN A 11 -9.61 -16.97 14.02
CA GLN A 11 -10.84 -16.54 13.36
C GLN A 11 -11.05 -17.22 12.01
N ARG A 12 -9.98 -17.44 11.24
CA ARG A 12 -10.00 -18.16 9.97
C ARG A 12 -10.41 -19.64 10.14
N ASN A 13 -9.87 -20.32 11.15
CA ASN A 13 -10.19 -21.73 11.39
C ASN A 13 -11.63 -21.91 11.91
N LEU A 14 -12.09 -21.00 12.78
CA LEU A 14 -13.50 -20.91 13.16
C LEU A 14 -14.37 -20.68 11.92
N PHE A 15 -13.93 -19.78 11.04
CA PHE A 15 -14.65 -19.44 9.83
C PHE A 15 -14.87 -20.63 8.89
N TYR A 16 -13.83 -21.43 8.65
CA TYR A 16 -13.96 -22.61 7.79
C TYR A 16 -14.91 -23.66 8.39
N ARG A 17 -14.98 -23.76 9.72
CA ARG A 17 -15.89 -24.66 10.40
C ARG A 17 -17.34 -24.21 10.25
N GLU A 18 -17.63 -22.95 10.55
CA GLU A 18 -18.98 -22.38 10.46
C GLU A 18 -19.50 -22.28 9.02
N CYS A 19 -18.60 -22.05 8.05
CA CYS A 19 -18.93 -22.09 6.62
C CYS A 19 -19.29 -23.51 6.16
N ARG A 20 -18.65 -24.55 6.70
CA ARG A 20 -18.98 -25.96 6.37
C ARG A 20 -20.35 -26.35 6.93
N ASP A 21 -20.70 -25.80 8.08
CA ASP A 21 -22.00 -26.01 8.72
C ASP A 21 -23.12 -25.16 8.06
N GLY A 22 -22.78 -24.33 7.07
CA GLY A 22 -23.74 -23.56 6.27
C GLY A 22 -24.29 -22.31 6.97
N LEU A 23 -23.69 -21.85 8.07
CA LEU A 23 -24.23 -20.73 8.86
C LEU A 23 -24.15 -19.38 8.14
N TYR A 24 -23.11 -19.14 7.34
CA TYR A 24 -22.99 -17.90 6.55
C TYR A 24 -22.11 -18.08 5.32
N SER A 25 -22.26 -17.14 4.37
CA SER A 25 -21.50 -17.10 3.11
C SER A 25 -20.13 -16.43 3.28
N ILE A 26 -19.15 -16.92 2.51
CA ILE A 26 -17.78 -16.39 2.42
C ILE A 26 -17.69 -14.86 2.24
N PRO A 27 -18.40 -14.22 1.29
CA PRO A 27 -18.34 -12.76 1.13
C PRO A 27 -18.86 -12.00 2.35
N MET A 28 -19.82 -12.56 3.09
CA MET A 28 -20.42 -11.92 4.26
C MET A 28 -19.40 -11.80 5.40
N PHE A 29 -18.59 -12.84 5.60
CA PHE A 29 -17.49 -12.82 6.56
C PHE A 29 -16.41 -11.81 6.19
N LEU A 30 -15.99 -11.78 4.90
CA LEU A 30 -14.98 -10.83 4.45
C LEU A 30 -15.43 -9.38 4.63
N VAL A 31 -16.68 -9.07 4.30
CA VAL A 31 -17.25 -7.73 4.51
C VAL A 31 -17.31 -7.38 6.01
N ALA A 32 -17.76 -8.30 6.86
CA ALA A 32 -17.78 -8.08 8.30
C ALA A 32 -16.37 -7.83 8.87
N TYR A 33 -15.38 -8.59 8.41
CA TYR A 33 -13.98 -8.41 8.77
C TYR A 33 -13.44 -7.04 8.30
N THR A 34 -13.71 -6.65 7.06
CA THR A 34 -13.30 -5.35 6.52
C THR A 34 -13.93 -4.19 7.30
N ILE A 35 -15.22 -4.28 7.65
CA ILE A 35 -15.89 -3.23 8.45
C ILE A 35 -15.26 -3.13 9.84
N HIS A 36 -14.94 -4.27 10.46
CA HIS A 36 -14.33 -4.27 11.79
C HIS A 36 -12.92 -3.67 11.80
N ILE A 37 -12.09 -3.98 10.79
CA ILE A 37 -10.70 -3.52 10.74
C ILE A 37 -10.58 -2.07 10.27
N PHE A 38 -11.52 -1.57 9.48
CA PHE A 38 -11.52 -0.22 8.91
C PHE A 38 -11.26 0.91 9.94
N PRO A 39 -11.98 1.01 11.09
CA PRO A 39 -11.73 2.07 12.06
C PRO A 39 -10.33 1.98 12.70
N PHE A 40 -9.81 0.77 12.90
CA PHE A 40 -8.45 0.59 13.44
C PHE A 40 -7.39 1.02 12.44
N LEU A 41 -7.61 0.80 11.14
CA LEU A 41 -6.69 1.24 10.07
C LEU A 41 -6.67 2.76 9.93
N VAL A 42 -7.84 3.40 10.00
CA VAL A 42 -7.92 4.87 9.97
C VAL A 42 -7.19 5.47 11.17
N LEU A 43 -7.45 4.95 12.37
CA LEU A 43 -6.82 5.44 13.60
C LEU A 43 -5.30 5.25 13.58
N SER A 44 -4.82 4.06 13.20
CA SER A 44 -3.38 3.79 13.14
C SER A 44 -2.68 4.67 12.10
N THR A 45 -3.32 4.91 10.96
CA THR A 45 -2.77 5.76 9.90
C THR A 45 -2.67 7.22 10.34
N ILE A 46 -3.67 7.76 11.03
CA ILE A 46 -3.65 9.15 11.52
C ILE A 46 -2.55 9.32 12.57
N ILE A 47 -2.42 8.36 13.50
CA ILE A 47 -1.37 8.41 14.53
C ILE A 47 0.02 8.34 13.89
N PHE A 48 0.21 7.41 12.93
CA PHE A 48 1.49 7.26 12.25
C PHE A 48 1.85 8.51 11.43
N SER A 49 0.94 8.97 10.58
CA SER A 49 1.16 10.14 9.72
C SER A 49 1.41 11.42 10.50
N SER A 50 0.66 11.67 11.58
CA SER A 50 0.92 12.83 12.43
C SER A 50 2.31 12.76 13.07
N ALA A 51 2.71 11.62 13.63
CA ALA A 51 4.03 11.47 14.22
C ALA A 51 5.16 11.66 13.20
N THR A 52 5.07 11.01 12.03
CA THR A 52 6.14 11.09 11.03
C THR A 52 6.23 12.47 10.42
N TYR A 53 5.12 13.05 9.98
CA TYR A 53 5.08 14.31 9.24
C TYR A 53 5.72 15.47 10.02
N TRP A 54 5.35 15.61 11.30
CA TRP A 54 5.87 16.67 12.16
C TRP A 54 7.33 16.44 12.56
N VAL A 55 7.74 15.19 12.78
CA VAL A 55 9.14 14.87 13.13
C VAL A 55 10.09 15.12 11.95
N THR A 56 9.65 14.82 10.73
CA THR A 56 10.45 15.05 9.52
C THR A 56 10.45 16.51 9.04
N GLY A 57 9.57 17.36 9.59
CA GLY A 57 9.51 18.78 9.24
C GLY A 57 9.09 19.03 7.79
N LEU A 58 8.13 18.26 7.27
CA LEU A 58 7.57 18.44 5.92
C LEU A 58 6.80 19.76 5.80
N TYR A 59 6.42 20.12 4.57
CA TYR A 59 5.85 21.43 4.26
C TYR A 59 4.55 21.70 5.07
N PRO A 60 4.47 22.72 5.95
CA PRO A 60 3.45 22.78 7.01
C PRO A 60 2.07 23.28 6.53
N THR A 61 1.47 22.63 5.52
CA THR A 61 0.15 22.95 4.98
C THR A 61 -0.83 21.80 5.21
N ALA A 62 -2.03 22.13 5.71
CA ALA A 62 -3.07 21.15 6.04
C ALA A 62 -3.52 20.31 4.83
N GLU A 63 -3.57 20.90 3.63
CA GLU A 63 -3.92 20.19 2.40
C GLU A 63 -2.90 19.10 2.04
N ARG A 64 -1.61 19.43 2.14
CA ARG A 64 -0.50 18.49 1.85
C ARG A 64 -0.44 17.37 2.89
N PHE A 65 -0.68 17.69 4.16
CA PHE A 65 -0.82 16.69 5.23
C PHE A 65 -2.00 15.73 4.98
N GLY A 66 -3.14 16.25 4.53
CA GLY A 66 -4.31 15.44 4.17
C GLY A 66 -4.02 14.46 3.04
N LEU A 67 -3.34 14.91 1.98
CA LEU A 67 -2.92 14.06 0.87
C LEU A 67 -1.92 12.99 1.29
N TYR A 68 -0.91 13.35 2.08
CA TYR A 68 0.06 12.42 2.66
C TYR A 68 -0.63 11.32 3.47
N THR A 69 -1.55 11.70 4.36
CA THR A 69 -2.31 10.78 5.21
C THR A 69 -3.19 9.84 4.38
N ALA A 70 -3.86 10.35 3.34
CA ALA A 70 -4.69 9.56 2.45
C ALA A 70 -3.89 8.50 1.68
N VAL A 71 -2.70 8.85 1.19
CA VAL A 71 -1.83 7.90 0.46
C VAL A 71 -1.35 6.78 1.39
N ILE A 72 -0.92 7.10 2.61
CA ILE A 72 -0.53 6.09 3.61
C ILE A 72 -1.70 5.18 3.94
N PHE A 73 -2.90 5.74 4.06
CA PHE A 73 -4.11 4.95 4.33
C PHE A 73 -4.34 3.90 3.22
N PHE A 74 -4.25 4.28 1.95
CA PHE A 74 -4.39 3.35 0.83
C PHE A 74 -3.29 2.28 0.81
N LEU A 75 -2.04 2.66 1.10
CA LEU A 75 -0.94 1.69 1.21
C LEU A 75 -1.18 0.66 2.33
N GLN A 76 -1.60 1.14 3.51
CA GLN A 76 -1.91 0.27 4.64
C GLN A 76 -3.09 -0.66 4.32
N LEU A 77 -4.16 -0.12 3.74
CA LEU A 77 -5.33 -0.91 3.31
C LEU A 77 -4.94 -1.99 2.30
N TRP A 78 -4.08 -1.65 1.33
CA TRP A 78 -3.60 -2.61 0.34
C TRP A 78 -2.81 -3.75 0.99
N GLY A 79 -1.89 -3.45 1.90
CA GLY A 79 -1.10 -4.45 2.63
C GLY A 79 -1.97 -5.44 3.42
N GLU A 80 -3.03 -4.94 4.07
CA GLU A 80 -4.00 -5.80 4.77
C GLU A 80 -4.78 -6.70 3.80
N THR A 81 -5.28 -6.14 2.69
CA THR A 81 -6.02 -6.94 1.68
C THR A 81 -5.15 -8.02 1.03
N LEU A 82 -3.86 -7.74 0.80
CA LEU A 82 -2.91 -8.73 0.32
C LEU A 82 -2.64 -9.83 1.36
N THR A 83 -2.52 -9.48 2.63
CA THR A 83 -2.32 -10.46 3.70
C THR A 83 -3.52 -11.41 3.77
N VAL A 84 -4.74 -10.87 3.70
CA VAL A 84 -5.98 -11.66 3.64
C VAL A 84 -6.01 -12.57 2.41
N LEU A 85 -5.62 -12.06 1.24
CA LEU A 85 -5.51 -12.85 0.01
C LEU A 85 -4.56 -14.06 0.20
N PHE A 86 -3.34 -13.83 0.70
CA PHE A 86 -2.37 -14.91 0.90
C PHE A 86 -2.78 -15.89 1.99
N LEU A 87 -3.49 -15.44 3.03
CA LEU A 87 -4.12 -16.32 4.01
C LEU A 87 -5.25 -17.17 3.41
N GLY A 88 -5.91 -16.65 2.37
CA GLY A 88 -6.87 -17.40 1.54
C GLY A 88 -6.19 -18.48 0.70
N ILE A 89 -4.94 -18.28 0.26
CA ILE A 89 -4.19 -19.23 -0.58
C ILE A 89 -3.45 -20.27 0.27
N PHE A 90 -2.69 -19.83 1.28
CA PHE A 90 -1.86 -20.70 2.10
C PHE A 90 -2.61 -21.25 3.33
N LEU A 91 -2.23 -22.46 3.77
CA LEU A 91 -2.73 -23.08 5.00
C LEU A 91 -2.01 -22.53 6.23
N ASP A 92 -0.69 -22.38 6.12
CA ASP A 92 0.14 -21.91 7.21
C ASP A 92 0.14 -20.37 7.30
N PRO A 93 -0.32 -19.79 8.43
CA PRO A 93 -0.37 -18.34 8.59
C PRO A 93 1.04 -17.72 8.62
N ASN A 94 2.03 -18.44 9.13
CA ASN A 94 3.42 -18.01 9.16
C ASN A 94 3.98 -17.85 7.74
N LEU A 95 3.67 -18.79 6.85
CA LEU A 95 4.10 -18.75 5.46
C LEU A 95 3.41 -17.59 4.72
N ALA A 96 2.09 -17.45 4.87
CA ALA A 96 1.33 -16.35 4.27
C ALA A 96 1.89 -14.97 4.65
N ASN A 97 2.15 -14.76 5.95
CA ASN A 97 2.69 -13.49 6.44
C ASN A 97 4.11 -13.23 5.92
N SER A 98 4.97 -14.25 5.95
CA SER A 98 6.36 -14.12 5.48
C SER A 98 6.42 -13.81 3.98
N THR A 99 5.59 -14.48 3.18
CA THR A 99 5.47 -14.23 1.74
C THR A 99 4.94 -12.82 1.47
N THR A 100 3.92 -12.37 2.20
CA THR A 100 3.37 -11.02 2.04
C THR A 100 4.42 -9.96 2.37
N ALA A 101 5.14 -10.12 3.48
CA ALA A 101 6.21 -9.20 3.87
C ALA A 101 7.35 -9.14 2.84
N LEU A 102 7.76 -10.28 2.28
CA LEU A 102 8.78 -10.35 1.24
C LEU A 102 8.34 -9.63 -0.04
N ILE A 103 7.11 -9.87 -0.49
CA ILE A 103 6.54 -9.20 -1.68
C ILE A 103 6.45 -7.70 -1.45
N GLN A 104 5.99 -7.28 -0.27
CA GLN A 104 5.88 -5.87 0.09
C GLN A 104 7.25 -5.17 0.07
N ALA A 105 8.26 -5.79 0.69
CA ALA A 105 9.62 -5.26 0.72
C ALA A 105 10.23 -5.16 -0.69
N ALA A 106 10.09 -6.22 -1.49
CA ALA A 106 10.56 -6.23 -2.88
C ALA A 106 9.86 -5.17 -3.74
N ALA A 107 8.55 -5.01 -3.55
CA ALA A 107 7.77 -3.97 -4.24
C ALA A 107 8.30 -2.57 -3.91
N VAL A 108 8.64 -2.28 -2.65
CA VAL A 108 9.13 -0.95 -2.27
C VAL A 108 10.46 -0.67 -2.97
N VAL A 109 11.37 -1.64 -2.97
CA VAL A 109 12.70 -1.48 -3.58
C VAL A 109 12.61 -1.24 -5.09
N ILE A 110 11.75 -1.97 -5.79
CA ILE A 110 11.66 -1.92 -7.26
C ILE A 110 10.78 -0.76 -7.73
N ALA A 111 9.68 -0.49 -7.03
CA ALA A 111 8.62 0.38 -7.53
C ALA A 111 8.57 1.76 -6.88
N SER A 112 9.23 2.00 -5.74
CA SER A 112 9.17 3.33 -5.09
C SER A 112 9.83 4.46 -5.90
N GLY A 113 10.70 4.14 -6.87
CA GLY A 113 11.45 5.14 -7.65
C GLY A 113 12.58 5.84 -6.89
N LEU A 114 12.66 5.64 -5.56
CA LEU A 114 13.64 6.26 -4.67
C LEU A 114 15.06 5.72 -4.84
N LEU A 115 15.20 4.39 -4.98
CA LEU A 115 16.51 3.74 -5.08
C LEU A 115 17.08 3.72 -6.49
N LYS A 116 16.21 3.75 -7.51
CA LYS A 116 16.60 3.74 -8.91
C LYS A 116 15.57 4.46 -9.75
N ASN A 117 16.04 5.41 -10.56
CA ASN A 117 15.20 6.17 -11.46
C ASN A 117 14.57 5.24 -12.51
N PHE A 118 13.27 5.36 -12.74
CA PHE A 118 12.51 4.49 -13.65
C PHE A 118 13.06 4.51 -15.08
N THR A 119 13.62 5.64 -15.51
CA THR A 119 14.22 5.83 -16.85
C THR A 119 15.48 5.00 -17.08
N THR A 120 16.15 4.58 -16.00
CA THR A 120 17.40 3.79 -16.04
C THR A 120 17.17 2.31 -15.75
N LEU A 121 15.91 1.89 -15.63
CA LEU A 121 15.54 0.53 -15.27
C LEU A 121 15.65 -0.41 -16.48
N ILE A 122 15.99 -1.68 -16.22
CA ILE A 122 16.02 -2.70 -17.27
C ILE A 122 14.56 -2.97 -17.67
N ARG A 123 14.23 -2.99 -18.97
CA ARG A 123 12.86 -3.12 -19.52
C ARG A 123 11.90 -4.06 -18.76
N PRO A 124 12.24 -5.30 -18.38
CA PRO A 124 11.32 -6.17 -17.63
C PRO A 124 11.00 -5.66 -16.22
N LEU A 125 11.96 -5.04 -15.53
CA LEU A 125 11.74 -4.46 -14.20
C LEU A 125 10.84 -3.22 -14.27
N GLU A 126 10.90 -2.48 -15.37
CA GLU A 126 10.02 -1.35 -15.63
C GLU A 126 8.56 -1.81 -15.68
N TRP A 127 8.27 -2.90 -16.40
CA TRP A 127 6.92 -3.43 -16.50
C TRP A 127 6.40 -3.94 -15.15
N ILE A 128 7.26 -4.60 -14.37
CA ILE A 128 6.92 -5.06 -13.02
C ILE A 128 6.64 -3.88 -12.09
N SER A 129 7.38 -2.78 -12.23
CA SER A 129 7.18 -1.57 -11.44
C SER A 129 5.77 -0.98 -11.61
N TRP A 130 5.20 -1.06 -12.83
CA TRP A 130 3.85 -0.58 -13.11
C TRP A 130 2.75 -1.43 -12.45
N ALA A 131 3.04 -2.69 -12.12
CA ALA A 131 2.10 -3.58 -11.45
C ALA A 131 2.00 -3.31 -9.94
N PHE A 132 2.95 -2.59 -9.35
CA PHE A 132 2.99 -2.34 -7.91
C PHE A 132 2.42 -0.96 -7.56
N ILE A 133 1.53 -0.95 -6.57
CA ILE A 133 0.87 0.25 -6.04
C ILE A 133 1.87 1.33 -5.57
N HIS A 134 3.07 0.91 -5.16
CA HIS A 134 4.11 1.78 -4.61
C HIS A 134 4.67 2.79 -5.59
N LYS A 135 4.65 2.50 -6.90
CA LYS A 135 5.06 3.46 -7.92
C LYS A 135 4.17 4.70 -7.88
N TYR A 136 2.86 4.49 -7.94
CA TYR A 136 1.87 5.56 -7.91
C TYR A 136 1.90 6.33 -6.59
N SER A 137 2.07 5.61 -5.46
CA SER A 137 2.20 6.23 -4.15
C SER A 137 3.46 7.09 -4.03
N GLY A 138 4.61 6.62 -4.52
CA GLY A 138 5.86 7.37 -4.48
C GLY A 138 5.78 8.65 -5.31
N GLU A 139 5.25 8.55 -6.54
CA GLU A 139 5.01 9.70 -7.42
C GLU A 139 4.15 10.78 -6.75
N ILE A 140 3.05 10.40 -6.09
CA ILE A 140 2.17 11.35 -5.39
C ILE A 140 2.88 11.97 -4.19
N LEU A 141 3.56 11.18 -3.36
CA LEU A 141 4.22 11.70 -2.16
C LEU A 141 5.33 12.69 -2.53
N VAL A 142 6.15 12.35 -3.53
CA VAL A 142 7.22 13.23 -4.01
C VAL A 142 6.64 14.47 -4.68
N ALA A 143 5.60 14.36 -5.49
CA ALA A 143 4.93 15.54 -6.06
C ALA A 143 4.33 16.46 -4.99
N ASN A 144 3.62 15.90 -4.01
CA ASN A 144 2.99 16.66 -2.95
C ASN A 144 4.01 17.44 -2.11
N GLU A 145 5.14 16.82 -1.77
CA GLU A 145 6.12 17.46 -0.91
C GLU A 145 7.05 18.39 -1.67
N PHE A 146 7.63 17.97 -2.80
CA PHE A 146 8.68 18.75 -3.49
C PHE A 146 8.15 19.87 -4.38
N GLN A 147 6.83 19.92 -4.62
CA GLN A 147 6.23 21.04 -5.34
C GLN A 147 6.41 22.33 -4.53
N ASP A 148 7.00 23.35 -5.15
CA ASP A 148 7.26 24.68 -4.58
C ASP A 148 8.30 24.74 -3.43
N LEU A 149 9.18 23.74 -3.30
CA LEU A 149 10.34 23.86 -2.39
C LEU A 149 11.53 24.52 -3.07
N GLU A 150 12.12 25.49 -2.38
CA GLU A 150 13.42 26.06 -2.72
C GLU A 150 14.49 25.53 -1.77
N PHE A 151 15.57 25.00 -2.35
CA PHE A 151 16.72 24.49 -1.60
C PHE A 151 17.87 25.48 -1.70
N SER A 152 18.34 25.96 -0.55
CA SER A 152 19.57 26.74 -0.46
C SER A 152 20.76 25.78 -0.33
N CYS A 153 21.65 25.76 -1.34
CA CYS A 153 22.88 24.98 -1.28
C CYS A 153 24.06 25.85 -0.90
N GLU A 154 24.83 25.39 0.08
CA GLU A 154 25.99 26.11 0.61
C GLU A 154 27.33 25.60 0.04
N SER A 155 27.35 24.58 -0.85
CA SER A 155 28.60 23.98 -1.33
C SER A 155 28.64 23.67 -2.84
N VAL A 156 29.84 23.88 -3.42
CA VAL A 156 30.17 23.92 -4.87
C VAL A 156 30.53 22.53 -5.44
N VAL A 157 30.41 21.46 -4.65
CA VAL A 157 31.11 20.18 -4.95
C VAL A 157 30.21 19.09 -5.55
N SER A 158 28.91 19.33 -5.69
CA SER A 158 28.02 18.42 -6.42
C SER A 158 26.85 19.19 -7.06
N ALA A 159 26.21 18.58 -8.07
CA ALA A 159 25.07 19.16 -8.78
C ALA A 159 23.95 19.51 -7.78
N CYS A 160 23.96 20.75 -7.29
CA CYS A 160 22.93 21.25 -6.40
C CYS A 160 21.64 21.45 -7.19
N ILE A 161 20.56 20.88 -6.69
CA ILE A 161 19.22 21.12 -7.20
C ILE A 161 18.59 22.20 -6.32
N HIS A 162 18.53 23.43 -6.86
CA HIS A 162 18.02 24.60 -6.13
C HIS A 162 16.49 24.65 -6.02
N ASN A 163 15.77 23.95 -6.90
CA ASN A 163 14.31 24.02 -6.98
C ASN A 163 13.73 22.60 -7.03
N GLY A 164 12.72 22.32 -6.21
CA GLY A 164 12.03 21.03 -6.16
C GLY A 164 11.36 20.65 -7.48
N THR A 165 11.00 21.62 -8.32
CA THR A 165 10.49 21.36 -9.69
C THR A 165 11.54 20.70 -10.58
N VAL A 166 12.81 21.13 -10.49
CA VAL A 166 13.92 20.52 -11.23
C VAL A 166 14.20 19.10 -10.73
N TYR A 167 14.03 18.85 -9.43
CA TYR A 167 14.11 17.50 -8.88
C TYR A 167 13.00 16.59 -9.45
N LEU A 168 11.77 17.09 -9.49
CA LEU A 168 10.62 16.37 -10.03
C LEU A 168 10.82 16.03 -11.51
N ASP A 169 11.30 16.96 -12.34
CA ASP A 169 11.51 16.69 -13.76
C ASP A 169 12.63 15.67 -14.02
N LEU A 170 13.64 15.62 -13.16
CA LEU A 170 14.77 14.70 -13.31
C LEU A 170 14.44 13.26 -12.87
N TYR A 171 13.65 13.10 -11.83
CA TYR A 171 13.35 11.78 -11.22
C TYR A 171 11.93 11.27 -11.51
N TYR A 172 10.94 12.16 -11.67
CA TYR A 172 9.52 11.85 -11.83
C TYR A 172 8.83 12.78 -12.84
N PRO A 173 9.18 12.69 -14.14
CA PRO A 173 8.67 13.61 -15.16
C PRO A 173 7.14 13.55 -15.25
N GLY A 174 6.47 14.71 -15.19
CA GLY A 174 5.01 14.82 -15.31
C GLY A 174 4.21 14.32 -14.12
N SER A 175 4.83 14.15 -12.94
CA SER A 175 4.12 13.77 -11.71
C SER A 175 2.93 14.69 -11.32
N PRO A 176 3.01 16.04 -11.40
CA PRO A 176 1.91 16.89 -10.93
C PRO A 176 0.63 16.75 -11.76
N ASP A 177 0.73 16.55 -13.07
CA ASP A 177 -0.43 16.38 -13.96
C ASP A 177 -1.13 15.04 -13.76
N HIS A 178 -0.38 14.03 -13.34
CA HIS A 178 -0.87 12.67 -13.17
C HIS A 178 -1.44 12.36 -11.79
N MET A 179 -1.39 13.32 -10.85
CA MET A 179 -1.76 13.08 -9.45
C MET A 179 -3.17 12.50 -9.29
N LYS A 180 -4.18 13.06 -9.99
CA LYS A 180 -5.57 12.55 -9.95
C LYS A 180 -5.69 11.12 -10.51
N ARG A 181 -4.98 10.83 -11.60
CA ARG A 181 -4.95 9.49 -12.22
C ARG A 181 -4.28 8.48 -11.28
N ASN A 182 -3.21 8.88 -10.61
CA ASN A 182 -2.48 8.02 -9.66
C ASN A 182 -3.33 7.72 -8.42
N PHE A 183 -4.12 8.68 -7.92
CA PHE A 183 -5.11 8.45 -6.86
C PHE A 183 -6.22 7.48 -7.31
N ALA A 184 -6.75 7.64 -8.52
CA ALA A 184 -7.71 6.69 -9.07
C ALA A 184 -7.09 5.28 -9.19
N ALA A 185 -5.85 5.17 -9.66
CA ALA A 185 -5.13 3.92 -9.74
C ALA A 185 -4.98 3.26 -8.35
N LEU A 186 -4.53 4.00 -7.33
CA LEU A 186 -4.45 3.53 -5.94
C LEU A 186 -5.76 2.91 -5.46
N SER A 187 -6.88 3.61 -5.66
CA SER A 187 -8.20 3.11 -5.27
C SER A 187 -8.58 1.84 -6.03
N SER A 188 -8.30 1.79 -7.34
CA SER A 188 -8.60 0.62 -8.18
C SER A 188 -7.79 -0.62 -7.78
N TYR A 189 -6.52 -0.45 -7.36
CA TYR A 189 -5.69 -1.54 -6.87
C TYR A 189 -6.24 -2.11 -5.57
N CYS A 190 -6.68 -1.27 -4.63
CA CYS A 190 -7.28 -1.72 -3.36
C CYS A 190 -8.58 -2.50 -3.58
N VAL A 191 -9.45 -2.02 -4.49
CA VAL A 191 -10.69 -2.72 -4.83
C VAL A 191 -10.38 -4.02 -5.58
N GLY A 192 -9.42 -4.01 -6.50
CA GLY A 192 -9.01 -5.17 -7.29
C GLY A 192 -8.46 -6.30 -6.42
N THR A 193 -7.58 -6.00 -5.47
CA THR A 193 -7.04 -7.01 -4.54
C THR A 193 -8.12 -7.58 -3.63
N LEU A 194 -9.09 -6.77 -3.21
CA LEU A 194 -10.22 -7.23 -2.40
C LEU A 194 -11.13 -8.18 -3.19
N ILE A 195 -11.45 -7.87 -4.45
CA ILE A 195 -12.21 -8.77 -5.33
C ILE A 195 -11.45 -10.07 -5.55
N PHE A 196 -10.15 -10.00 -5.80
CA PHE A 196 -9.32 -11.17 -6.00
C PHE A 196 -9.27 -12.04 -4.72
N ALA A 197 -9.20 -11.43 -3.54
CA ALA A 197 -9.32 -12.14 -2.28
C ALA A 197 -10.68 -12.86 -2.17
N MET A 198 -11.79 -12.20 -2.47
CA MET A 198 -13.12 -12.83 -2.45
C MET A 198 -13.20 -14.06 -3.35
N VAL A 199 -12.62 -13.98 -4.56
CA VAL A 199 -12.57 -15.10 -5.50
C VAL A 199 -11.70 -16.23 -4.95
N ALA A 200 -10.52 -15.94 -4.40
CA ALA A 200 -9.62 -16.93 -3.81
C ALA A 200 -10.28 -17.70 -2.67
N PHE A 201 -10.97 -17.00 -1.76
CA PHE A 201 -11.72 -17.64 -0.69
C PHE A 201 -12.90 -18.48 -1.22
N LYS A 202 -13.62 -18.01 -2.25
CA LYS A 202 -14.73 -18.76 -2.86
C LYS A 202 -14.26 -20.08 -3.48
N ILE A 203 -13.16 -20.06 -4.24
CA ILE A 203 -12.57 -21.27 -4.84
C ILE A 203 -12.17 -22.27 -3.75
N ARG A 204 -11.55 -21.80 -2.67
CA ARG A 204 -11.12 -22.67 -1.57
C ARG A 204 -12.28 -23.23 -0.75
N GLY A 205 -13.33 -22.44 -0.53
CA GLY A 205 -14.54 -22.90 0.15
C GLY A 205 -15.18 -24.09 -0.56
N ILE A 206 -15.22 -24.08 -1.89
CA ILE A 206 -15.72 -25.21 -2.69
C ILE A 206 -14.86 -26.47 -2.51
N ARG A 207 -13.53 -26.32 -2.47
CA ARG A 207 -12.61 -27.47 -2.35
C ARG A 207 -12.69 -28.18 -0.99
N ASN A 208 -13.12 -27.50 0.07
CA ASN A 208 -13.24 -28.09 1.41
C ASN A 208 -14.64 -28.67 1.70
N LEU A 209 -15.59 -28.55 0.77
CA LEU A 209 -16.94 -29.10 0.89
C LEU A 209 -17.08 -30.50 0.24
N TYR A 210 -16.03 -31.01 -0.41
CA TYR A 210 -15.95 -32.34 -1.02
C TYR A 210 -14.85 -33.19 -0.36
#